data_AF-A0A7J4JQN2-F1
#
_entry.id   AF-A0A7J4JQN2-F1
#
_cell.length_a   1.000
_cell.length_b   1.000
_cell.length_c   1.000
_cell.angle_alpha   90.00
_cell.angle_beta   90.00
_cell.angle_gamma   90.00
#
_symmetry.space_group_name_H-M   'P 1'
#
loop_
_entity.id
_entity.type
_entity.pdbx_description
1 polymer ?
#
loop_
_entity_poly.entity_id
_entity_poly.type
_entity_poly.pdbx_seq_one_letter_code
_entity_poly.pdbx_strand_id
1 'polypeptide(L)' 'ASHAAFTSKYKLPFMLLADEGAAVAKKYGAWGEKHFMGRKFEGILRTTFIIGKTGKIEKVFQKVKPEGHNSEVLGWLEEK' A
#
# COMPACT_ATOMS: atom_id res chain seq x y z
N ALA A 1 -7.31 15.37 -9.47
CA ALA A 1 -7.70 14.06 -10.03
C ALA A 1 -8.28 13.22 -8.91
N SER A 2 -9.44 12.57 -9.10
CA SER A 2 -10.08 11.73 -8.07
C SER A 2 -9.73 10.25 -8.25
N HIS A 3 -9.91 9.45 -7.19
CA HIS A 3 -9.76 7.99 -7.28
C HIS A 3 -10.72 7.38 -8.31
N ALA A 4 -11.96 7.88 -8.42
CA ALA A 4 -12.92 7.41 -9.42
C ALA A 4 -12.41 7.59 -10.86
N ALA A 5 -11.85 8.76 -11.18
CA ALA A 5 -11.26 9.02 -12.49
C ALA A 5 -10.04 8.12 -12.76
N PHE A 6 -9.22 7.85 -11.74
CA PHE A 6 -8.06 6.96 -11.85
C PHE A 6 -8.49 5.50 -12.08
N THR A 7 -9.42 4.98 -11.29
CA THR A 7 -9.99 3.64 -11.46
C THR A 7 -10.60 3.47 -12.85
N SER A 8 -11.35 4.46 -13.34
CA SER A 8 -11.93 4.43 -14.68
C SER A 8 -10.85 4.45 -15.78
N LYS A 9 -9.82 5.29 -15.64
CA LYS A 9 -8.74 5.42 -16.63
C LYS A 9 -7.93 4.14 -16.77
N TYR A 10 -7.62 3.48 -15.64
CA TYR A 10 -6.79 2.28 -15.61
C TYR A 10 -7.58 0.97 -15.52
N LYS A 11 -8.92 1.04 -15.56
CA LYS A 11 -9.85 -0.10 -15.50
C LYS A 11 -9.53 -1.06 -14.34
N LEU A 12 -9.29 -0.51 -13.15
CA LEU A 12 -8.90 -1.33 -12.00
C LEU A 12 -10.08 -2.21 -11.55
N PRO A 13 -9.88 -3.53 -11.35
CA PRO A 13 -10.94 -4.45 -10.94
C PRO A 13 -11.21 -4.43 -9.43
N PHE A 14 -10.74 -3.38 -8.73
CA PHE A 14 -10.81 -3.26 -7.28
C PHE A 14 -11.02 -1.79 -6.86
N MET A 15 -11.50 -1.62 -5.63
CA MET A 15 -11.75 -0.32 -5.03
C MET A 15 -10.47 0.33 -4.50
N LEU A 16 -10.42 1.65 -4.55
CA LEU A 16 -9.36 2.46 -3.92
C LEU A 16 -9.98 3.25 -2.76
N LEU A 17 -9.47 3.03 -1.55
CA LEU A 17 -9.86 3.79 -0.37
C LEU A 17 -9.35 5.23 -0.48
N ALA A 18 -10.22 6.22 -0.27
CA ALA A 18 -9.84 7.61 -0.03
C ALA A 18 -9.55 7.81 1.47
N ASP A 19 -8.31 7.57 1.89
CA ASP A 19 -7.87 7.73 3.29
C ASP A 19 -7.48 9.19 3.59
N GLU A 20 -8.46 10.09 3.54
CA GLU A 20 -8.25 11.50 3.88
C GLU A 20 -7.76 11.64 5.33
N GLY A 21 -6.69 12.41 5.54
CA GLY A 21 -6.04 12.55 6.84
C GLY A 21 -5.14 11.36 7.26
N ALA A 22 -4.99 10.35 6.40
CA ALA A 22 -4.09 9.21 6.56
C ALA A 22 -4.38 8.34 7.82
N ALA A 23 -5.65 8.26 8.23
CA ALA A 23 -6.02 7.58 9.47
C ALA A 23 -5.74 6.07 9.41
N VAL A 24 -6.05 5.43 8.27
CA VAL A 24 -5.77 4.00 8.06
C VAL A 24 -4.27 3.78 7.89
N ALA A 25 -3.59 4.60 7.08
CA ALA A 25 -2.15 4.48 6.88
C ALA A 25 -1.37 4.59 8.20
N LYS A 26 -1.75 5.50 9.10
CA LYS A 26 -1.14 5.61 10.44
C LYS A 26 -1.39 4.36 11.29
N LYS A 27 -2.61 3.83 11.32
CA LYS A 27 -2.95 2.60 12.06
C LYS A 27 -2.13 1.38 11.58
N TYR A 28 -1.86 1.31 10.29
CA TYR A 28 -1.07 0.23 9.70
C TYR A 28 0.45 0.48 9.76
N GLY A 29 0.91 1.60 10.32
CA GLY A 29 2.33 1.97 10.32
C GLY A 29 2.89 2.26 8.92
N ALA A 30 2.01 2.53 7.95
CA ALA A 30 2.37 2.90 6.58
C ALA A 30 2.50 4.42 6.40
N TRP A 31 2.54 5.20 7.49
CA TRP A 31 2.80 6.64 7.49
C TRP A 31 4.03 6.91 8.33
N GLY A 32 4.97 7.72 7.84
CA GLY A 32 6.17 8.06 8.60
C GLY A 32 7.06 9.08 7.92
N GLU A 33 8.18 9.39 8.59
CA GLU A 33 9.16 10.38 8.15
C GLU A 33 9.89 9.92 6.87
N LYS A 34 10.04 10.86 5.95
CA LYS A 34 10.82 10.75 4.72
C LYS A 34 11.79 11.91 4.64
N HIS A 35 12.96 11.61 4.10
CA HIS A 35 13.95 12.62 3.75
C HIS A 35 13.95 12.80 2.24
N PHE A 36 13.81 14.04 1.79
CA PHE A 36 13.96 14.39 0.38
C PHE A 36 14.65 15.73 0.31
N MET A 37 15.78 15.77 -0.40
CA MET A 37 16.58 16.99 -0.61
C MET A 37 16.87 17.76 0.70
N GLY A 38 17.33 17.05 1.74
CA GLY A 38 17.68 17.66 3.04
C GLY A 38 16.49 18.11 3.89
N ARG A 39 15.24 17.94 3.42
CA ARG A 39 14.02 18.24 4.18
C ARG A 39 13.39 16.97 4.71
N LYS A 40 12.91 17.03 5.96
CA LYS A 40 12.08 16.01 6.59
C LYS A 40 10.61 16.34 6.34
N PHE A 41 9.84 15.35 5.91
CA PHE A 41 8.40 15.44 5.77
C PHE A 41 7.79 14.09 6.07
N GLU A 42 6.57 14.06 6.59
CA GLU A 42 5.85 12.81 6.77
C GLU A 42 5.02 12.47 5.55
N GLY A 43 4.87 11.17 5.26
CA GLY A 43 4.00 10.73 4.19
C GLY A 43 3.86 9.22 4.10
N ILE A 44 3.16 8.79 3.06
CA ILE A 44 2.84 7.38 2.82
C ILE A 44 4.11 6.56 2.52
N LEU A 45 4.40 5.57 3.35
CA LEU A 45 5.42 4.54 3.09
C LEU A 45 4.79 3.47 2.21
N ARG A 46 5.43 3.14 1.07
CA ARG A 46 4.88 2.10 0.18
C ARG A 46 5.04 0.74 0.84
N THR A 47 3.92 0.21 1.30
CA THR A 47 3.85 -1.02 2.07
C THR A 47 2.63 -1.82 1.62
N THR A 48 2.81 -3.12 1.45
CA THR A 48 1.73 -4.07 1.11
C THR A 48 1.50 -5.00 2.30
N PHE A 49 0.24 -5.24 2.64
CA PHE A 49 -0.15 -6.12 3.74
C PHE A 49 -0.99 -7.26 3.18
N ILE A 50 -0.71 -8.48 3.61
CA ILE A 50 -1.58 -9.63 3.36
C ILE A 50 -2.33 -9.95 4.64
N ILE A 51 -3.66 -9.89 4.56
CA ILE A 51 -4.57 -10.14 5.67
C ILE A 51 -5.25 -11.49 5.43
N GLY A 52 -5.05 -12.42 6.36
CA GLY A 52 -5.65 -13.75 6.30
C GLY A 52 -7.15 -13.74 6.57
N LYS A 53 -7.81 -14.88 6.35
CA LYS A 53 -9.27 -15.03 6.55
C LYS A 53 -9.74 -14.75 7.99
N THR A 54 -8.84 -14.83 8.96
CA THR A 54 -9.10 -14.52 10.38
C THR A 54 -8.99 -13.03 10.71
N GLY A 55 -8.70 -12.18 9.71
CA GLY A 55 -8.48 -10.75 9.90
C GLY A 55 -7.09 -10.39 10.45
N LYS A 56 -6.20 -11.37 10.63
CA LYS A 56 -4.82 -11.14 11.08
C LYS A 56 -3.90 -10.86 9.90
N ILE A 57 -2.92 -9.99 10.13
CA ILE A 57 -1.84 -9.75 9.17
C ILE A 57 -0.94 -10.99 9.14
N GLU A 58 -0.82 -11.60 7.96
CA GLU A 58 0.03 -12.79 7.75
C GLU A 58 1.39 -12.43 7.13
N LYS A 59 1.45 -11.33 6.38
CA LYS A 59 2.68 -10.83 5.77
C LYS A 59 2.65 -9.31 5.61
N VAL A 60 3.81 -8.69 5.77
CA VAL A 60 4.04 -7.27 5.49
C VAL A 60 5.25 -7.14 4.58
N PHE A 61 5.07 -6.43 3.47
CA PHE A 61 6.13 -6.02 2.56
C PHE A 61 6.37 -4.52 2.74
N GLN A 62 7.49 -4.14 3.34
CA GLN A 62 7.85 -2.73 3.58
C GLN A 62 8.84 -2.23 2.53
N LYS A 63 8.90 -0.91 2.33
CA LYS A 63 9.85 -0.26 1.40
C LYS A 63 9.77 -0.83 -0.02
N VAL A 64 8.55 -1.14 -0.46
CA VAL A 64 8.27 -1.81 -1.73
C VAL A 64 8.76 -0.97 -2.91
N LYS A 65 9.42 -1.63 -3.88
CA LYS A 65 9.62 -1.11 -5.22
C LYS A 65 8.49 -1.61 -6.12
N PRO A 66 7.88 -0.78 -6.99
CA PRO A 66 6.78 -1.25 -7.84
C PRO A 66 7.17 -2.38 -8.80
N GLU A 67 8.38 -2.33 -9.34
CA GLU A 67 8.86 -3.32 -10.30
C GLU A 67 9.05 -4.69 -9.63
N GLY A 68 8.40 -5.71 -10.19
CA GLY A 68 8.47 -7.10 -9.72
C GLY A 68 7.62 -7.43 -8.48
N HIS A 69 7.08 -6.44 -7.77
CA HIS A 69 6.38 -6.68 -6.51
C HIS A 69 5.05 -7.44 -6.66
N ASN A 70 4.37 -7.29 -7.79
CA ASN A 70 3.19 -8.09 -8.10
C ASN A 70 3.51 -9.59 -8.11
N SER A 71 4.63 -9.99 -8.71
CA SER A 71 5.07 -11.39 -8.74
C SER A 71 5.49 -11.89 -7.35
N GLU A 72 6.14 -11.04 -6.55
CA GLU A 72 6.49 -11.35 -5.16
C GLU A 72 5.25 -11.64 -4.31
N VAL A 73 4.21 -10.80 -4.43
CA VAL A 73 2.95 -10.99 -3.72
C VAL A 73 2.23 -12.26 -4.18
N LEU A 74 2.17 -12.50 -5.50
CA LEU A 74 1.53 -13.70 -6.05
C LEU A 74 2.26 -14.97 -5.63
N GLY A 75 3.60 -15.00 -5.70
CA GLY A 75 4.38 -16.16 -5.26
C GLY A 75 4.15 -16.49 -3.79
N TRP A 76 4.10 -15.47 -2.92
CA TRP A 76 3.79 -15.69 -1.50
C TRP A 76 2.37 -16.26 -1.30
N LEU A 77 1.40 -15.85 -2.11
CA LEU A 77 0.02 -16.35 -2.03
C LEU A 77 -0.10 -17.79 -2.54
N GLU A 78 0.70 -18.19 -3.53
CA GLU A 78 0.69 -19.53 -4.13
C GLU A 78 1.41 -20.58 -3.26
N GLU A 79 2.40 -20.19 -2.47
CA GLU A 79 3.13 -21.08 -1.55
C GLU A 79 2.31 -21.49 -0.30
N LYS A 80 1.10 -20.97 -0.14
CA LYS A 80 0.27 -21.02 1.07
C LYS A 80 -1.01 -21.85 0.87
#